data_AF-A0A9D7FL75-F1
#
_entry.id   AF-A0A9D7FL75-F1
#
_cell.length_a   1.000
_cell.length_b   1.000
_cell.length_c   1.000
_cell.angle_alpha   90.00
_cell.angle_beta   90.00
_cell.angle_gamma   90.00
#
_symmetry.space_group_name_H-M   'P 1'
#
loop_
_entity.id
_entity.type
_entity.pdbx_description
1 polymer ?
#
loop_
_entity_poly.entity_id
_entity_poly.type
_entity_poly.pdbx_seq_one_letter_code
_entity_poly.pdbx_strand_id
1 'polypeptide(L)' 'MPPEREQTPPPVILYLAVRRRFYPVLCEKGYEDPPSGEIILARDKGMATRIGARRDPQPVLVEVHKESRRTWFPFFFL' A
#
# COMPACT_ATOMS: atom_id res chain seq x y z
N MET A 1 -25.94 13.32 12.43
CA MET A 1 -25.49 12.88 11.09
C MET A 1 -24.04 13.33 10.96
N PRO A 2 -23.04 12.42 10.89
CA PRO A 2 -21.67 12.85 10.67
C PRO A 2 -21.59 13.51 9.29
N PRO A 3 -20.75 14.55 9.10
CA PRO A 3 -20.59 15.15 7.79
C PRO A 3 -20.16 14.06 6.80
N GLU A 4 -20.89 14.00 5.69
CA GLU A 4 -20.58 13.15 4.56
C GLU A 4 -19.15 13.48 4.15
N ARG A 5 -18.20 12.59 4.47
CA ARG A 5 -16.78 12.80 4.19
C ARG A 5 -16.68 13.07 2.69
N GLU A 6 -16.30 14.28 2.30
CA GLU A 6 -16.03 14.61 0.91
C GLU A 6 -15.12 13.54 0.34
N GLN A 7 -15.68 12.66 -0.51
CA GLN A 7 -14.93 11.58 -1.11
C GLN A 7 -14.09 12.20 -2.22
N THR A 8 -12.96 12.79 -1.86
CA THR A 8 -11.95 13.17 -2.85
C THR A 8 -11.61 11.89 -3.62
N PRO A 9 -11.68 11.90 -4.96
CA PRO A 9 -11.29 10.74 -5.73
C PRO A 9 -9.87 10.32 -5.30
N PRO A 10 -9.66 9.05 -4.94
CA PRO A 10 -8.36 8.60 -4.50
C PRO A 10 -7.34 8.84 -5.63
N PRO A 11 -6.09 9.21 -5.30
CA PRO A 11 -5.07 9.43 -6.30
C PRO A 11 -4.88 8.20 -7.20
N VAL A 12 -4.43 8.45 -8.43
CA VAL A 12 -4.15 7.42 -9.44
C VAL A 12 -3.13 6.39 -8.92
N ILE A 13 -2.18 6.85 -8.11
CA ILE A 13 -1.12 6.02 -7.51
C ILE A 13 -1.12 6.21 -6.00
N LEU A 14 -1.10 5.08 -5.30
CA LEU A 14 -0.90 5.02 -3.86
C LEU A 14 0.38 4.25 -3.54
N TYR A 15 0.89 4.42 -2.33
CA TYR A 15 2.13 3.79 -1.89
C TYR A 15 1.89 2.93 -0.65
N LEU A 16 2.37 1.70 -0.70
CA LEU A 16 2.42 0.78 0.42
C LEU A 16 3.88 0.57 0.81
N ALA A 17 4.17 0.62 2.11
CA ALA A 17 5.48 0.24 2.62
C ALA A 17 5.39 -1.14 3.27
N VAL A 18 6.19 -2.09 2.76
CA VAL A 18 6.28 -3.45 3.30
C VAL A 18 7.66 -3.71 3.90
N ARG A 19 7.72 -4.64 4.85
CA ARG A 19 9.00 -5.13 5.39
C ARG A 19 9.76 -5.83 4.29
N ARG A 20 11.09 -5.68 4.25
CA ARG A 20 11.93 -6.29 3.22
C ARG A 20 11.75 -7.81 3.14
N ARG A 21 11.58 -8.48 4.28
CA ARG A 21 11.34 -9.94 4.35
C ARG A 21 9.98 -10.40 3.81
N PHE A 22 8.99 -9.51 3.76
CA PHE A 22 7.66 -9.83 3.23
C PHE A 22 7.57 -9.59 1.73
N TYR A 23 8.48 -8.79 1.18
CA TYR A 23 8.49 -8.44 -0.24
C TYR A 23 8.52 -9.65 -1.19
N PRO A 24 9.33 -10.71 -0.97
CA PRO A 24 9.30 -11.89 -1.84
C PRO A 24 7.93 -12.58 -1.84
N VAL A 25 7.33 -12.73 -0.65
CA VAL A 25 5.99 -13.34 -0.51
C VAL A 25 4.92 -12.51 -1.22
N LEU A 26 5.01 -11.18 -1.12
CA LEU A 26 4.15 -10.25 -1.82
C LEU A 26 4.28 -10.38 -3.35
N CYS A 27 5.48 -10.60 -3.86
CA CYS A 27 5.71 -10.81 -5.30
C CYS A 27 5.13 -12.14 -5.79
N GLU A 28 5.25 -13.20 -4.99
CA GLU A 28 4.76 -14.54 -5.36
C GLU A 28 3.25 -14.67 -5.24
N LYS A 29 2.66 -14.12 -4.17
CA LYS A 29 1.26 -14.37 -3.78
C LYS A 29 0.34 -13.17 -3.97
N GLY A 30 0.90 -11.99 -4.23
CA GLY A 30 0.15 -10.74 -4.12
C GLY A 30 -0.17 -10.38 -2.67
N TYR A 31 -0.98 -9.35 -2.49
CA TYR A 31 -1.43 -8.93 -1.17
C TYR A 31 -2.83 -9.51 -0.90
N GLU A 32 -2.93 -10.47 0.03
CA GLU A 32 -4.21 -10.94 0.57
C GLU A 32 -4.66 -10.03 1.72
N ASP A 33 -5.98 -9.79 1.82
CA ASP A 33 -6.54 -8.94 2.87
C ASP A 33 -6.06 -9.43 4.25
N PRO A 34 -5.42 -8.55 5.05
CA PRO A 34 -4.88 -8.98 6.32
C PRO A 34 -6.06 -9.31 7.26
N PRO A 35 -5.92 -10.27 8.18
CA PRO A 35 -7.00 -10.65 9.11
C PRO A 35 -7.55 -9.48 9.94
N SER A 36 -6.78 -8.39 10.08
CA SER A 36 -7.14 -7.15 10.76
C SER A 36 -7.89 -6.13 9.90
N GLY A 37 -8.19 -6.44 8.63
CA GLY A 37 -9.16 -5.73 7.80
C GLY A 37 -8.70 -4.45 7.07
N GLU A 38 -7.55 -3.85 7.42
CA GLU A 38 -7.14 -2.58 6.80
C GLU A 38 -5.69 -2.57 6.29
N ILE A 39 -5.52 -2.13 5.04
CA ILE A 39 -4.23 -1.84 4.41
C ILE A 39 -4.02 -0.33 4.45
N ILE A 40 -2.88 0.10 5.02
CA ILE A 40 -2.51 1.51 5.05
C ILE A 40 -1.80 1.86 3.75
N LEU A 41 -2.44 2.71 2.96
CA LEU A 41 -1.88 3.29 1.74
C LEU A 41 -1.62 4.79 1.96
N ALA A 42 -0.47 5.27 1.50
CA ALA A 42 -0.14 6.68 1.52
C ALA A 42 -0.23 7.28 0.12
N ARG A 43 -0.62 8.55 0.03
CA ARG A 43 -0.61 9.31 -1.24
C ARG A 43 0.80 9.81 -1.62
N ASP A 44 1.74 9.77 -0.68
CA ASP A 44 3.09 10.29 -0.81
C ASP A 44 4.13 9.22 -0.44
N LYS A 45 5.24 9.17 -1.21
CA LYS A 45 6.35 8.22 -1.01
C LYS A 45 7.04 8.43 0.34
N GLY A 46 7.26 9.69 0.73
CA GLY A 46 7.88 10.04 2.01
C GLY A 46 7.04 9.57 3.19
N MET A 47 5.72 9.78 3.13
CA MET A 47 4.77 9.30 4.13
C MET A 47 4.79 7.77 4.26
N ALA A 48 4.71 7.04 3.14
CA ALA A 48 4.82 5.58 3.14
C ALA A 48 6.13 5.13 3.79
N THR A 49 7.25 5.76 3.42
CA THR A 49 8.58 5.45 3.97
C THR A 49 8.61 5.61 5.48
N ARG A 50 8.13 6.74 6.01
CA ARG A 50 8.09 6.97 7.47
C ARG A 50 7.21 5.96 8.20
N ILE A 51 6.12 5.51 7.59
CA ILE A 51 5.26 4.48 8.18
C ILE A 51 5.98 3.13 8.20
N GLY A 52 6.59 2.73 7.09
CA GLY A 52 7.36 1.48 6.97
C GLY A 52 8.56 1.43 7.91
N ALA A 53 9.27 2.55 8.01
CA ALA A 53 10.45 2.73 8.87
C ALA A 53 10.19 2.41 10.34
N ARG A 54 8.94 2.54 10.82
CA ARG A 54 8.54 2.15 12.19
C ARG A 54 8.69 0.66 12.46
N ARG A 55 8.68 -0.17 11.41
CA ARG A 55 8.68 -1.64 11.50
C ARG A 55 9.89 -2.28 10.84
N ASP A 56 10.53 -1.61 9.90
CA ASP A 56 11.72 -2.05 9.16
C ASP A 56 12.52 -0.80 8.75
N PRO A 57 13.79 -0.64 9.17
CA PRO A 57 14.61 0.55 8.82
C PRO A 57 14.84 0.76 7.33
N GLN A 58 14.69 -0.29 6.51
CA GLN A 58 14.84 -0.25 5.05
C GLN A 58 13.60 -0.86 4.40
N PRO A 59 12.42 -0.21 4.51
CA PRO A 59 11.18 -0.75 3.99
C PRO A 59 11.19 -0.71 2.46
N VAL A 60 10.51 -1.67 1.83
CA VAL A 60 10.30 -1.67 0.38
C VAL A 60 9.03 -0.89 0.09
N LEU A 61 9.12 0.10 -0.80
CA LEU A 61 7.97 0.84 -1.29
C LEU A 61 7.39 0.13 -2.51
N VAL A 62 6.07 0.02 -2.51
CA VAL A 62 5.28 -0.62 -3.55
C VAL A 62 4.28 0.39 -4.06
N GLU A 63 4.25 0.59 -5.37
CA GLU A 63 3.22 1.39 -6.01
C GLU A 63 1.97 0.55 -6.21
N VAL A 64 0.85 1.07 -5.70
CA VAL A 64 -0.46 0.46 -5.80
C VAL A 64 -1.26 1.28 -6.78
N HIS A 65 -1.45 0.73 -7.96
CA HIS A 65 -2.25 1.32 -9.03
C HIS A 65 -3.69 0.88 -8.85
N LYS A 66 -4.62 1.81 -9.06
CA LYS A 66 -6.06 1.52 -8.97
C LYS A 66 -6.48 0.79 -10.26
N GLU A 67 -6.35 -0.53 -10.29
CA GLU A 67 -7.00 -1.35 -11.31
C GLU A 67 -8.25 -1.99 -10.73
N SER A 68 -9.31 -2.14 -11.53
CA SER A 68 -10.64 -2.62 -11.13
C SER A 68 -10.69 -4.05 -10.56
N ARG A 69 -9.54 -4.66 -10.27
CA ARG A 69 -9.39 -6.02 -9.76
C ARG A 69 -9.28 -6.02 -8.24
N ARG A 70 -10.10 -6.87 -7.63
CA ARG A 70 -10.14 -7.18 -6.18
C ARG A 70 -8.88 -7.85 -5.63
N THR A 71 -7.84 -7.97 -6.46
CA THR A 71 -6.56 -8.61 -6.17
C THR A 71 -5.46 -7.62 -6.50
N TRP A 72 -4.81 -7.08 -5.47
CA TRP A 72 -3.79 -6.05 -5.61
C TRP A 72 -2.49 -6.71 -6.05
N PHE A 73 -2.23 -6.70 -7.36
CA PHE A 73 -0.90 -7.00 -7.87
C PHE A 73 -0.06 -5.72 -7.82
N PRO A 74 1.10 -5.74 -7.14
CA PRO A 74 2.02 -4.63 -7.20
C PRO A 74 2.57 -4.50 -8.62
N PHE A 75 2.34 -3.35 -9.27
CA PHE A 75 3.04 -3.00 -10.49
C PHE A 75 4.38 -2.36 -10.09
N PHE A 76 5.47 -2.90 -10.61
CA PHE A 76 6.83 -2.49 -10.28
C PHE A 76 7.46 -1.72 -11.44
N PHE A 77 8.13 -0.60 -11.12
CA PHE A 77 9.18 -0.04 -11.96
C PHE A 77 10.51 -0.24 -11.23
N LEU A 78 11.44 -0.94 -11.91
CA LEU A 78 12.85 -1.06 -11.54
C LEU A 78 13.56 0.29 -11.68
#